data_AF-A0A2T2T1F7-F1
#
_entry.id   AF-A0A2T2T1F7-F1
#
_cell.length_a   1.000
_cell.length_b   1.000
_cell.length_c   1.000
_cell.angle_alpha   90.00
_cell.angle_beta   90.00
_cell.angle_gamma   90.00
#
_symmetry.space_group_name_H-M   'P 1'
#
loop_
_entity.id
_entity.type
_entity.pdbx_description
1 polymer ?
#
loop_
_entity_poly.entity_id
_entity_poly.type
_entity_poly.pdbx_seq_one_letter_code
_entity_poly.pdbx_strand_id
1 'polypeptide(L)'
;MDSTDDWTTTHDLAVVYIAIAYGTDHDLSDEELKVLTEALQAWEEREAPAVREVIVEAATAFVEGDAEAEVQRAMRELRSALAPQERRDTVRYLIRIAEADGVLLEREQGFIHSLAEAWSLKELSEELLENTSAVVQRRGEDWGLIHELAFLYILVGHTAGEELSPDTIDVMADRLQEWQPERSEEQVREVVRRALQVYADEPGEDLIHDSVEALKQALPSTQRLTVLDDLYTVARADGTITRDERTLIQSLARAWDVNVRLNGRGD
;
A
#
# COMPACT_ATOMS: atom_id res chain seq x y z
N MET A 1 -21.43 0.92 -19.58
CA MET A 1 -21.66 0.00 -20.71
C MET A 1 -20.86 -1.23 -20.35
N ASP A 2 -21.53 -2.38 -20.17
CA ASP A 2 -20.88 -3.63 -19.75
C ASP A 2 -19.87 -4.06 -20.81
N SER A 3 -18.58 -3.78 -20.54
CA SER A 3 -17.45 -4.20 -21.39
C SER A 3 -16.84 -5.53 -20.92
N THR A 4 -17.33 -6.10 -19.82
CA THR A 4 -16.84 -7.33 -19.19
C THR A 4 -17.52 -8.62 -19.70
N ASP A 5 -18.57 -8.51 -20.51
CA ASP A 5 -19.37 -9.65 -21.00
C ASP A 5 -18.64 -10.49 -22.09
N ASP A 6 -17.51 -10.00 -22.61
CA ASP A 6 -16.67 -10.67 -23.63
C ASP A 6 -15.29 -11.12 -23.05
N TRP A 7 -15.12 -11.06 -21.72
CA TRP A 7 -13.86 -11.41 -21.08
C TRP A 7 -13.56 -12.91 -21.17
N THR A 8 -12.33 -13.21 -21.56
CA THR A 8 -11.81 -14.58 -21.61
C THR A 8 -11.15 -14.97 -20.29
N THR A 9 -10.91 -16.27 -20.08
CA THR A 9 -10.11 -16.77 -18.94
C THR A 9 -8.76 -16.06 -18.81
N THR A 10 -8.15 -15.66 -19.94
CA THR A 10 -6.88 -14.91 -19.97
C THR A 10 -7.04 -13.49 -19.41
N HIS A 11 -8.19 -12.84 -19.60
CA HIS A 11 -8.50 -11.54 -18.99
C HIS A 11 -8.71 -11.68 -17.48
N ASP A 12 -9.44 -12.69 -17.04
CA ASP A 12 -9.63 -12.94 -15.61
C ASP A 12 -8.29 -13.28 -14.92
N LEU A 13 -7.40 -14.05 -15.58
CA LEU A 13 -6.04 -14.28 -15.10
C LEU A 13 -5.24 -12.98 -15.02
N ALA A 14 -5.31 -12.13 -16.05
CA ALA A 14 -4.63 -10.85 -16.05
C ALA A 14 -5.10 -9.95 -14.90
N VAL A 15 -6.41 -9.88 -14.61
CA VAL A 15 -6.93 -9.13 -13.46
C VAL A 15 -6.40 -9.66 -12.14
N VAL A 16 -6.38 -10.98 -11.94
CA VAL A 16 -5.84 -11.57 -10.71
C VAL A 16 -4.33 -11.35 -10.57
N TYR A 17 -3.59 -11.35 -11.68
CA TYR A 17 -2.15 -11.04 -11.68
C TYR A 17 -1.85 -9.56 -11.46
N ILE A 18 -2.66 -8.65 -11.99
CA ILE A 18 -2.53 -7.21 -11.71
C ILE A 18 -2.91 -6.91 -10.26
N ALA A 19 -3.90 -7.60 -9.71
CA ALA A 19 -4.30 -7.41 -8.32
C ALA A 19 -3.19 -7.72 -7.32
N ILE A 20 -2.32 -8.70 -7.62
CA ILE A 20 -1.15 -8.99 -6.78
C ILE A 20 0.03 -8.05 -7.04
N ALA A 21 0.20 -7.59 -8.27
CA ALA A 21 1.38 -6.85 -8.73
C ALA A 21 1.19 -5.33 -8.80
N TYR A 22 0.03 -4.83 -8.37
CA TYR A 22 -0.35 -3.43 -8.43
C TYR A 22 -1.43 -3.14 -7.39
N GLY A 23 -2.34 -4.08 -7.15
CA GLY A 23 -3.41 -3.90 -6.16
C GLY A 23 -2.94 -3.82 -4.70
N THR A 24 -1.68 -4.15 -4.40
CA THR A 24 -1.13 -4.22 -3.04
C THR A 24 -0.32 -3.00 -2.63
N ASP A 25 0.39 -2.39 -3.60
CA ASP A 25 1.31 -1.27 -3.42
C ASP A 25 1.12 -0.11 -4.44
N HIS A 26 0.18 -0.27 -5.39
CA HIS A 26 -0.11 0.67 -6.50
C HIS A 26 1.09 1.00 -7.37
N ASP A 27 2.07 0.10 -7.44
CA ASP A 27 3.19 0.16 -8.36
C ASP A 27 3.26 -1.15 -9.15
N LEU A 28 3.69 -1.11 -10.40
CA LEU A 28 3.89 -2.31 -11.22
C LEU A 28 5.28 -2.22 -11.82
N SER A 29 6.23 -2.94 -11.22
CA SER A 29 7.62 -2.91 -11.65
C SER A 29 7.81 -3.54 -13.03
N ASP A 30 8.91 -3.17 -13.72
CA ASP A 30 9.27 -3.78 -15.00
C ASP A 30 9.50 -5.30 -14.87
N GLU A 31 10.01 -5.73 -13.72
CA GLU A 31 10.23 -7.12 -13.34
C GLU A 31 8.90 -7.89 -13.18
N GLU A 32 7.93 -7.33 -12.45
CA GLU A 32 6.60 -7.93 -12.27
C GLU A 32 5.82 -7.99 -13.58
N LEU A 33 5.83 -6.90 -14.36
CA LEU A 33 5.18 -6.86 -15.66
C LEU A 33 5.76 -7.91 -16.61
N LYS A 34 7.07 -8.17 -16.54
CA LYS A 34 7.72 -9.22 -17.31
C LYS A 34 7.24 -10.61 -16.88
N VAL A 35 7.24 -10.91 -15.58
CA VAL A 35 6.79 -12.23 -15.08
C VAL A 35 5.30 -12.45 -15.36
N LEU A 36 4.48 -11.41 -15.21
CA LEU A 36 3.06 -11.42 -15.55
C LEU A 36 2.86 -11.72 -17.04
N THR A 37 3.62 -11.07 -17.92
CA THR A 37 3.59 -11.33 -19.37
C THR A 37 3.98 -12.78 -19.67
N GLU A 38 5.05 -13.30 -19.05
CA GLU A 38 5.48 -14.69 -19.19
C GLU A 38 4.40 -15.68 -18.73
N ALA A 39 3.70 -15.38 -17.63
CA ALA A 39 2.63 -16.21 -17.09
C ALA A 39 1.44 -16.31 -18.05
N LEU A 40 1.02 -15.19 -18.63
CA LEU A 40 -0.09 -15.14 -19.59
C LEU A 40 0.28 -15.78 -20.94
N GLN A 41 1.53 -15.64 -21.39
CA GLN A 41 2.03 -16.30 -22.60
C GLN A 41 2.12 -17.82 -22.44
N ALA A 42 2.44 -18.31 -21.25
CA ALA A 42 2.46 -19.74 -20.95
C ALA A 42 1.06 -20.36 -20.91
N TRP A 43 0.05 -19.55 -20.60
CA TRP A 43 -1.35 -19.98 -20.48
C TRP A 43 -2.01 -20.25 -21.84
N GLU A 44 -1.89 -19.29 -22.75
CA GLU A 44 -2.43 -19.39 -24.09
C GLU A 44 -1.25 -19.06 -25.00
N GLU A 45 -0.78 -20.01 -25.85
CA GLU A 45 0.36 -19.84 -26.77
C GLU A 45 0.11 -18.67 -27.74
N ARG A 46 0.18 -17.45 -27.23
CA ARG A 46 -0.16 -16.18 -27.86
C ARG A 46 1.10 -15.36 -28.03
N GLU A 47 1.13 -14.58 -29.10
CA GLU A 47 2.22 -13.64 -29.32
C GLU A 47 2.21 -12.51 -28.27
N ALA A 48 3.40 -12.03 -27.89
CA ALA A 48 3.58 -10.97 -26.90
C ALA A 48 2.69 -9.71 -27.10
N PRO A 49 2.43 -9.23 -28.35
CA PRO A 49 1.57 -8.08 -28.56
C PRO A 49 0.12 -8.31 -28.12
N ALA A 50 -0.43 -9.51 -28.34
CA ALA A 50 -1.79 -9.84 -27.93
C ALA A 50 -1.93 -9.99 -26.42
N VAL A 51 -0.89 -10.48 -25.74
CA VAL A 51 -0.86 -10.54 -24.27
C VAL A 51 -0.81 -9.15 -23.67
N ARG A 52 -0.04 -8.22 -24.26
CA ARG A 52 0.00 -6.83 -23.80
C ARG A 52 -1.34 -6.12 -23.91
N GLU A 53 -2.10 -6.38 -24.97
CA GLU A 53 -3.45 -5.84 -25.13
C GLU A 53 -4.37 -6.31 -23.98
N VAL A 54 -4.36 -7.60 -23.66
CA VAL A 54 -5.11 -8.17 -22.52
C VAL A 54 -4.69 -7.56 -21.18
N ILE A 55 -3.39 -7.35 -20.96
CA ILE A 55 -2.87 -6.71 -19.74
C ILE A 55 -3.39 -5.28 -19.63
N VAL A 56 -3.34 -4.50 -20.71
CA VAL A 56 -3.84 -3.12 -20.72
C VAL A 56 -5.33 -3.07 -20.44
N GLU A 57 -6.13 -3.91 -21.10
CA GLU A 57 -7.57 -3.98 -20.87
C GLU A 57 -7.91 -4.35 -19.42
N ALA A 58 -7.22 -5.35 -18.87
CA ALA A 58 -7.37 -5.76 -17.48
C ALA A 58 -6.94 -4.66 -16.49
N ALA A 59 -5.84 -3.95 -16.76
CA ALA A 59 -5.37 -2.85 -15.94
C ALA A 59 -6.35 -1.67 -15.98
N THR A 60 -6.86 -1.32 -17.15
CA THR A 60 -7.89 -0.29 -17.29
C THR A 60 -9.14 -0.64 -16.51
N ALA A 61 -9.61 -1.89 -16.59
CA ALA A 61 -10.79 -2.31 -15.83
C ALA A 61 -10.54 -2.33 -14.31
N PHE A 62 -9.33 -2.69 -13.90
CA PHE A 62 -8.91 -2.66 -12.50
C PHE A 62 -8.84 -1.23 -11.94
N VAL A 63 -8.32 -0.27 -12.73
CA VAL A 63 -8.11 1.12 -12.30
C VAL A 63 -9.37 1.99 -12.44
N GLU A 64 -10.14 1.82 -13.52
CA GLU A 64 -11.34 2.63 -13.79
C GLU A 64 -12.62 2.05 -13.16
N GLY A 65 -12.59 0.77 -12.76
CA GLY A 65 -13.71 0.05 -12.17
C GLY A 65 -13.62 -0.12 -10.65
N ASP A 66 -14.49 -0.98 -10.11
CA ASP A 66 -14.38 -1.46 -8.73
C ASP A 66 -13.41 -2.64 -8.70
N ALA A 67 -12.15 -2.34 -8.35
CA ALA A 67 -11.05 -3.30 -8.33
C ALA A 67 -11.37 -4.55 -7.49
N GLU A 68 -11.97 -4.38 -6.32
CA GLU A 68 -12.33 -5.50 -5.44
C GLU A 68 -13.42 -6.36 -6.08
N ALA A 69 -14.45 -5.74 -6.65
CA ALA A 69 -15.52 -6.47 -7.33
C ALA A 69 -15.02 -7.24 -8.56
N GLU A 70 -14.13 -6.65 -9.36
CA GLU A 70 -13.55 -7.29 -10.55
C GLU A 70 -12.64 -8.47 -10.19
N VAL A 71 -11.80 -8.32 -9.16
CA VAL A 71 -10.97 -9.42 -8.65
C VAL A 71 -11.83 -10.55 -8.10
N GLN A 72 -12.85 -10.24 -7.31
CA GLN A 72 -13.75 -11.24 -6.77
C GLN A 72 -14.54 -11.97 -7.87
N ARG A 73 -14.92 -11.26 -8.95
CA ARG A 73 -15.55 -11.88 -10.12
C ARG A 73 -14.57 -12.80 -10.83
N ALA A 74 -13.38 -12.32 -11.17
CA ALA A 74 -12.34 -13.10 -11.84
C ALA A 74 -11.95 -14.35 -11.05
N MET A 75 -11.74 -14.25 -9.74
CA MET A 75 -11.44 -15.39 -8.87
C MET A 75 -12.54 -16.47 -8.90
N ARG A 76 -13.81 -16.07 -8.97
CA ARG A 76 -14.94 -17.00 -9.08
C ARG A 76 -15.00 -17.67 -10.44
N GLU A 77 -14.88 -16.90 -11.51
CA GLU A 77 -14.92 -17.42 -12.89
C GLU A 77 -13.76 -18.38 -13.17
N LEU A 78 -12.55 -18.00 -12.75
CA LEU A 78 -11.36 -18.85 -12.83
C LEU A 78 -11.50 -20.13 -12.01
N ARG A 79 -12.12 -20.07 -10.83
CA ARG A 79 -12.37 -21.29 -10.05
C ARG A 79 -13.23 -22.29 -10.79
N SER A 80 -14.20 -21.85 -11.59
CA SER A 80 -15.00 -22.75 -12.44
C SER A 80 -14.29 -23.17 -13.71
N ALA A 81 -13.54 -22.26 -14.34
CA ALA A 81 -12.92 -22.47 -15.65
C ALA A 81 -11.65 -23.32 -15.59
N LEU A 82 -10.82 -23.13 -14.56
CA LEU A 82 -9.50 -23.76 -14.45
C LEU A 82 -9.58 -25.20 -13.93
N ALA A 83 -8.81 -26.10 -14.55
CA ALA A 83 -8.54 -27.43 -14.04
C ALA A 83 -7.68 -27.39 -12.75
N PRO A 84 -7.65 -28.47 -11.95
CA PRO A 84 -6.89 -28.48 -10.70
C PRO A 84 -5.40 -28.17 -10.86
N GLN A 85 -4.78 -28.64 -11.94
CA GLN A 85 -3.36 -28.37 -12.21
C GLN A 85 -3.13 -26.91 -12.57
N GLU A 86 -4.01 -26.34 -13.41
CA GLU A 86 -3.97 -24.95 -13.85
C GLU A 86 -4.10 -23.99 -12.65
N ARG A 87 -4.99 -24.27 -11.69
CA ARG A 87 -5.09 -23.50 -10.44
C ARG A 87 -3.79 -23.51 -9.63
N ARG A 88 -3.11 -24.66 -9.57
CA ARG A 88 -1.81 -24.79 -8.87
C ARG A 88 -0.74 -23.97 -9.58
N ASP A 89 -0.75 -23.95 -10.91
CA ASP A 89 0.19 -23.18 -11.70
C ASP A 89 -0.09 -21.68 -11.58
N THR A 90 -1.35 -21.25 -11.55
CA THR A 90 -1.73 -19.86 -11.25
C THR A 90 -1.22 -19.41 -9.88
N VAL A 91 -1.38 -20.22 -8.81
CA VAL A 91 -0.84 -19.88 -7.48
C VAL A 91 0.69 -19.76 -7.49
N ARG A 92 1.39 -20.61 -8.25
CA ARG A 92 2.84 -20.49 -8.43
C ARG A 92 3.24 -19.22 -9.18
N TYR A 93 2.47 -18.84 -10.20
CA TYR A 93 2.71 -17.60 -10.92
C TYR A 93 2.46 -16.38 -10.03
N LEU A 94 1.41 -16.38 -9.20
CA LEU A 94 1.16 -15.30 -8.24
C LEU A 94 2.35 -15.06 -7.32
N ILE A 95 2.93 -16.13 -6.77
CA ILE A 95 4.12 -16.05 -5.92
C ILE A 95 5.31 -15.55 -6.74
N ARG A 96 5.55 -16.06 -7.94
CA ARG A 96 6.66 -15.59 -8.79
C ARG A 96 6.52 -14.12 -9.20
N ILE A 97 5.30 -13.64 -9.40
CA ILE A 97 5.03 -12.25 -9.72
C ILE A 97 5.34 -11.40 -8.49
N ALA A 98 4.77 -11.74 -7.33
CA ALA A 98 5.01 -11.06 -6.05
C ALA A 98 6.45 -11.21 -5.49
N GLU A 99 7.35 -11.89 -6.19
CA GLU A 99 8.77 -12.02 -5.82
C GLU A 99 9.69 -11.41 -6.88
N ALA A 100 9.12 -10.87 -7.96
CA ALA A 100 9.89 -10.55 -9.17
C ALA A 100 10.93 -9.44 -8.94
N ASP A 101 10.63 -8.50 -8.04
CA ASP A 101 11.49 -7.41 -7.60
C ASP A 101 12.40 -7.82 -6.41
N GLY A 102 12.20 -9.02 -5.85
CA GLY A 102 12.94 -9.56 -4.72
C GLY A 102 12.35 -9.23 -3.34
N VAL A 103 11.19 -8.57 -3.28
CA VAL A 103 10.46 -8.24 -2.05
C VAL A 103 9.09 -8.90 -2.10
N LEU A 104 8.63 -9.48 -0.99
CA LEU A 104 7.28 -10.06 -0.89
C LEU A 104 6.54 -9.44 0.28
N LEU A 105 5.50 -8.64 -0.01
CA LEU A 105 4.74 -7.90 0.99
C LEU A 105 3.78 -8.81 1.77
N GLU A 106 3.50 -8.48 3.04
CA GLU A 106 2.51 -9.23 3.84
C GLU A 106 1.09 -9.17 3.23
N ARG A 107 0.75 -8.08 2.55
CA ARG A 107 -0.52 -7.94 1.84
C ARG A 107 -0.62 -8.90 0.66
N GLU A 108 0.48 -9.09 -0.08
CA GLU A 108 0.58 -10.08 -1.16
C GLU A 108 0.46 -11.50 -0.64
N GLN A 109 1.12 -11.80 0.49
CA GLN A 109 0.96 -13.10 1.18
C GLN A 109 -0.49 -13.33 1.61
N GLY A 110 -1.15 -12.30 2.15
CA GLY A 110 -2.56 -12.36 2.52
C GLY A 110 -3.49 -12.62 1.34
N PHE A 111 -3.23 -11.97 0.20
CA PHE A 111 -3.96 -12.20 -1.06
C PHE A 111 -3.75 -13.62 -1.57
N ILE A 112 -2.50 -14.08 -1.65
CA ILE A 112 -2.13 -15.43 -2.12
C ILE A 112 -2.77 -16.49 -1.22
N HIS A 113 -2.74 -16.30 0.10
CA HIS A 113 -3.37 -17.21 1.06
C HIS A 113 -4.88 -17.28 0.87
N SER A 114 -5.54 -16.12 0.71
CA SER A 114 -6.99 -16.04 0.54
C SER A 114 -7.46 -16.70 -0.76
N LEU A 115 -6.73 -16.47 -1.87
CA LEU A 115 -7.00 -17.12 -3.15
C LEU A 115 -6.76 -18.63 -3.08
N ALA A 116 -5.63 -19.05 -2.50
CA ALA A 116 -5.31 -20.46 -2.34
C ALA A 116 -6.35 -21.17 -1.46
N GLU A 117 -6.80 -20.55 -0.37
CA GLU A 117 -7.88 -21.07 0.47
C GLU A 117 -9.20 -21.21 -0.30
N ALA A 118 -9.59 -20.18 -1.05
CA ALA A 118 -10.79 -20.19 -1.89
C ALA A 118 -10.77 -21.33 -2.94
N TRP A 119 -9.59 -21.75 -3.37
CA TRP A 119 -9.39 -22.84 -4.33
C TRP A 119 -9.00 -24.18 -3.68
N SER A 120 -8.97 -24.26 -2.35
CA SER A 120 -8.58 -25.45 -1.57
C SER A 120 -7.14 -25.90 -1.83
N LEU A 121 -6.23 -24.93 -1.96
CA LEU A 121 -4.80 -25.07 -2.22
C LEU A 121 -3.92 -24.49 -1.10
N LYS A 122 -4.46 -24.33 0.12
CA LYS A 122 -3.76 -23.74 1.28
C LYS A 122 -2.39 -24.37 1.56
N GLU A 123 -2.32 -25.70 1.56
CA GLU A 123 -1.06 -26.44 1.79
C GLU A 123 0.01 -26.10 0.73
N LEU A 124 -0.41 -25.91 -0.53
CA LEU A 124 0.51 -25.52 -1.60
C LEU A 124 1.01 -24.08 -1.41
N SER A 125 0.14 -23.15 -1.03
CA SER A 125 0.58 -21.77 -0.78
C SER A 125 1.54 -21.68 0.40
N GLU A 126 1.30 -22.44 1.48
CA GLU A 126 2.19 -22.46 2.65
C GLU A 126 3.56 -23.04 2.28
N GLU A 127 3.59 -24.16 1.55
CA GLU A 127 4.85 -24.76 1.06
C GLU A 127 5.64 -23.79 0.17
N LEU A 128 4.97 -23.08 -0.75
CA LEU A 128 5.65 -22.15 -1.65
C LEU A 128 6.14 -20.90 -0.93
N LEU A 129 5.35 -20.34 0.00
CA LEU A 129 5.74 -19.18 0.81
C LEU A 129 6.88 -19.51 1.78
N GLU A 130 6.96 -20.73 2.31
CA GLU A 130 8.09 -21.18 3.14
C GLU A 130 9.41 -21.30 2.35
N ASN A 131 9.32 -21.56 1.04
CA ASN A 131 10.47 -21.75 0.16
C ASN A 131 10.80 -20.51 -0.70
N THR A 132 10.15 -19.38 -0.44
CA THR A 132 10.42 -18.13 -1.14
C THR A 132 11.89 -17.71 -0.99
N SER A 133 12.46 -17.21 -2.07
CA SER A 133 13.79 -16.56 -2.04
C SER A 133 13.70 -15.05 -1.85
N ALA A 134 12.51 -14.45 -1.92
CA ALA A 134 12.33 -13.03 -1.72
C ALA A 134 12.43 -12.66 -0.24
N VAL A 135 12.80 -11.40 0.02
CA VAL A 135 12.76 -10.86 1.37
C VAL A 135 11.30 -10.63 1.74
N VAL A 136 10.77 -11.44 2.67
CA VAL A 136 9.42 -11.25 3.19
C VAL A 136 9.37 -9.96 3.99
N GLN A 137 8.72 -8.93 3.45
CA GLN A 137 8.51 -7.67 4.14
C GLN A 137 7.20 -7.73 4.91
N ARG A 138 7.31 -8.09 6.18
CA ARG A 138 6.19 -8.04 7.13
C ARG A 138 5.87 -6.58 7.45
N ARG A 139 4.60 -6.26 7.71
CA ARG A 139 4.12 -4.96 8.23
C ARG A 139 4.84 -4.50 9.50
N GLY A 140 5.75 -5.30 10.09
CA GLY A 140 6.56 -4.95 11.24
C GLY A 140 8.09 -5.03 11.08
N GLU A 141 8.67 -5.51 9.97
CA GLU A 141 10.14 -5.64 9.88
C GLU A 141 10.84 -4.37 9.38
N ASP A 142 10.14 -3.54 8.59
CA ASP A 142 10.62 -2.20 8.19
C ASP A 142 9.68 -1.05 8.62
N TRP A 143 8.46 -1.33 9.07
CA TRP A 143 7.53 -0.33 9.60
C TRP A 143 7.93 0.08 11.02
N GLY A 144 9.00 0.84 11.10
CA GLY A 144 9.48 1.45 12.34
C GLY A 144 8.77 2.77 12.66
N LEU A 145 9.16 3.37 13.78
CA LEU A 145 8.62 4.64 14.27
C LEU A 145 8.65 5.77 13.24
N ILE A 146 9.61 5.77 12.31
CA ILE A 146 9.65 6.79 11.25
C ILE A 146 8.46 6.70 10.28
N HIS A 147 7.92 5.50 10.04
CA HIS A 147 6.73 5.32 9.21
C HIS A 147 5.47 5.76 9.96
N GLU A 148 5.40 5.51 11.28
CA GLU A 148 4.31 6.02 12.12
C GLU A 148 4.30 7.56 12.17
N LEU A 149 5.48 8.18 12.21
CA LEU A 149 5.61 9.64 12.12
C LEU A 149 5.15 10.16 10.76
N ALA A 150 5.63 9.55 9.67
CA ALA A 150 5.24 9.92 8.32
C ALA A 150 3.72 9.79 8.12
N PHE A 151 3.12 8.71 8.63
CA PHE A 151 1.68 8.48 8.57
C PHE A 151 0.89 9.59 9.30
N LEU A 152 1.32 10.00 10.50
CA LEU A 152 0.69 11.12 11.20
C LEU A 152 0.88 12.47 10.49
N TYR A 153 2.02 12.69 9.84
CA TYR A 153 2.28 13.92 9.09
C TYR A 153 1.32 14.05 7.90
N ILE A 154 1.11 12.94 7.18
CA ILE A 154 0.17 12.83 6.08
C ILE A 154 -1.26 13.03 6.57
N LEU A 155 -1.65 12.34 7.65
CA LEU A 155 -2.96 12.48 8.25
C LEU A 155 -3.28 13.95 8.55
N VAL A 156 -2.37 14.67 9.20
CA VAL A 156 -2.56 16.10 9.51
C VAL A 156 -2.58 16.95 8.24
N GLY A 157 -1.63 16.78 7.33
CA GLY A 157 -1.55 17.57 6.10
C GLY A 157 -2.75 17.39 5.18
N HIS A 158 -3.42 16.24 5.21
CA HIS A 158 -4.59 15.95 4.38
C HIS A 158 -5.93 16.07 5.13
N THR A 159 -5.94 16.36 6.44
CA THR A 159 -7.17 16.42 7.26
C THR A 159 -8.19 17.45 6.75
N ALA A 160 -7.75 18.50 6.06
CA ALA A 160 -8.64 19.48 5.43
C ALA A 160 -9.34 18.98 4.16
N GLY A 161 -9.03 17.76 3.69
CA GLY A 161 -9.54 17.20 2.45
C GLY A 161 -8.91 17.82 1.20
N GLU A 162 -7.78 18.50 1.36
CA GLU A 162 -7.00 19.07 0.27
C GLU A 162 -5.86 18.11 -0.12
N GLU A 163 -5.60 17.98 -1.43
CA GLU A 163 -4.46 17.20 -1.93
C GLU A 163 -3.15 17.73 -1.34
N LEU A 164 -2.28 16.81 -0.92
CA LEU A 164 -0.98 17.18 -0.36
C LEU A 164 -0.12 17.85 -1.43
N SER A 165 0.21 19.12 -1.20
CA SER A 165 1.07 19.87 -2.10
C SER A 165 2.51 19.32 -2.10
N PRO A 166 3.26 19.44 -3.21
CA PRO A 166 4.68 19.08 -3.23
C PRO A 166 5.51 19.76 -2.14
N ASP A 167 5.20 21.03 -1.82
CA ASP A 167 5.86 21.79 -0.77
C ASP A 167 5.59 21.19 0.62
N THR A 168 4.36 20.71 0.87
CA THR A 168 4.00 20.02 2.12
C THR A 168 4.76 18.70 2.22
N ILE A 169 4.87 17.94 1.13
CA ILE A 169 5.63 16.68 1.08
C ILE A 169 7.12 16.91 1.37
N ASP A 170 7.72 17.96 0.78
CA ASP A 170 9.12 18.32 1.05
C ASP A 170 9.32 18.72 2.53
N VAL A 171 8.38 19.48 3.13
CA VAL A 171 8.41 19.79 4.58
C VAL A 171 8.31 18.52 5.44
N MET A 172 7.48 17.55 5.06
CA MET A 172 7.41 16.26 5.77
C MET A 172 8.75 15.51 5.68
N ALA A 173 9.35 15.46 4.50
CA ALA A 173 10.64 14.79 4.29
C ALA A 173 11.76 15.46 5.10
N ASP A 174 11.82 16.79 5.11
CA ASP A 174 12.79 17.55 5.91
C ASP A 174 12.66 17.23 7.41
N ARG A 175 11.42 17.19 7.92
CA ARG A 175 11.15 16.85 9.33
C ARG A 175 11.57 15.42 9.64
N LEU A 176 11.23 14.45 8.79
CA LEU A 176 11.61 13.05 8.99
C LEU A 176 13.14 12.84 8.90
N GLN A 177 13.83 13.63 8.07
CA GLN A 177 15.28 13.62 7.97
C GLN A 177 15.96 14.10 9.26
N GLU A 178 15.36 15.05 9.99
CA GLU A 178 15.85 15.47 11.32
C GLU A 178 15.76 14.32 12.35
N TRP A 179 14.76 13.45 12.23
CA TRP A 179 14.60 12.26 13.10
C TRP A 179 15.56 11.12 12.76
N GLN A 180 16.01 11.02 11.51
CA GLN A 180 16.92 9.98 11.02
C GLN A 180 18.07 10.60 10.21
N PRO A 181 18.98 11.35 10.84
CA PRO A 181 20.05 12.08 10.13
C PRO A 181 21.06 11.16 9.43
N GLU A 182 21.08 9.87 9.76
CA GLU A 182 21.95 8.87 9.13
C GLU A 182 21.38 8.31 7.81
N ARG A 183 20.08 8.51 7.55
CA ARG A 183 19.44 8.10 6.29
C ARG A 183 19.71 9.12 5.19
N SER A 184 19.78 8.65 3.94
CA SER A 184 19.81 9.54 2.79
C SER A 184 18.43 10.17 2.54
N GLU A 185 18.41 11.31 1.86
CA GLU A 185 17.16 11.98 1.47
C GLU A 185 16.24 11.04 0.67
N GLU A 186 16.81 10.22 -0.21
CA GLU A 186 16.07 9.23 -0.99
C GLU A 186 15.40 8.17 -0.10
N GLN A 187 16.09 7.71 0.94
CA GLN A 187 15.53 6.78 1.92
C GLN A 187 14.42 7.41 2.76
N VAL A 188 14.49 8.72 3.02
CA VAL A 188 13.43 9.45 3.74
C VAL A 188 12.22 9.70 2.84
N ARG A 189 12.43 10.07 1.58
CA ARG A 189 11.35 10.20 0.58
C ARG A 189 10.63 8.87 0.37
N GLU A 190 11.36 7.76 0.39
CA GLU A 190 10.78 6.43 0.32
C GLU A 190 9.87 6.12 1.53
N VAL A 191 10.25 6.56 2.75
CA VAL A 191 9.38 6.45 3.93
C VAL A 191 8.08 7.23 3.74
N VAL A 192 8.16 8.45 3.21
CA VAL A 192 6.97 9.28 2.93
C VAL A 192 6.08 8.62 1.89
N ARG A 193 6.66 8.10 0.80
CA ARG A 193 5.94 7.37 -0.25
C ARG A 193 5.17 6.19 0.30
N ARG A 194 5.80 5.37 1.16
CA ARG A 194 5.15 4.22 1.79
C ARG A 194 4.02 4.60 2.73
N ALA A 195 4.21 5.65 3.52
CA ALA A 195 3.15 6.14 4.39
C ALA A 195 1.98 6.75 3.61
N LEU A 196 2.24 7.35 2.43
CA LEU A 196 1.21 7.85 1.52
C LEU A 196 0.40 6.71 0.92
N GLN A 197 1.04 5.61 0.50
CA GLN A 197 0.34 4.42 0.02
C GLN A 197 -0.63 3.89 1.09
N VAL A 198 -0.15 3.76 2.33
CA VAL A 198 -0.99 3.31 3.46
C VAL A 198 -2.15 4.26 3.75
N TYR A 199 -1.95 5.56 3.59
CA TYR A 199 -3.01 6.55 3.79
C TYR A 199 -4.01 6.58 2.63
N ALA A 200 -3.55 6.38 1.39
CA ALA A 200 -4.37 6.35 0.19
C ALA A 200 -5.36 5.17 0.19
N ASP A 201 -5.02 4.07 0.88
CA ASP A 201 -5.90 2.91 1.09
C ASP A 201 -7.08 3.17 2.06
N GLU A 202 -7.36 4.44 2.39
CA GLU A 202 -8.39 4.88 3.34
C GLU A 202 -8.41 4.05 4.63
N PRO A 203 -7.32 4.10 5.40
CA PRO A 203 -7.19 3.23 6.55
C PRO A 203 -8.29 3.52 7.58
N GLY A 204 -8.92 2.46 8.07
CA GLY A 204 -9.94 2.57 9.12
C GLY A 204 -9.41 3.23 10.39
N GLU A 205 -10.31 3.75 11.22
CA GLU A 205 -9.98 4.47 12.47
C GLU A 205 -9.05 3.66 13.41
N ASP A 206 -9.12 2.33 13.34
CA ASP A 206 -8.25 1.43 14.11
C ASP A 206 -6.76 1.60 13.77
N LEU A 207 -6.41 1.82 12.50
CA LEU A 207 -5.01 2.04 12.10
C LEU A 207 -4.47 3.34 12.72
N ILE A 208 -5.26 4.40 12.64
CA ILE A 208 -4.88 5.71 13.19
C ILE A 208 -4.67 5.58 14.70
N HIS A 209 -5.58 4.88 15.39
CA HIS A 209 -5.44 4.61 16.80
C HIS A 209 -4.15 3.83 17.13
N ASP A 210 -3.86 2.78 16.36
CA ASP A 210 -2.68 1.94 16.56
C ASP A 210 -1.37 2.72 16.35
N SER A 211 -1.29 3.55 15.30
CA SER A 211 -0.15 4.44 15.05
C SER A 211 0.06 5.45 16.18
N VAL A 212 -1.02 6.04 16.68
CA VAL A 212 -0.99 7.00 17.80
C VAL A 212 -0.50 6.34 19.10
N GLU A 213 -0.98 5.13 19.40
CA GLU A 213 -0.55 4.39 20.59
C GLU A 213 0.87 3.83 20.45
N ALA A 214 1.29 3.40 19.25
CA ALA A 214 2.67 2.97 18.99
C ALA A 214 3.67 4.10 19.27
N LEU A 215 3.42 5.30 18.76
CA LEU A 215 4.25 6.47 19.02
C LEU A 215 4.23 6.89 20.49
N LYS A 216 3.08 6.81 21.16
CA LYS A 216 2.97 7.08 22.59
C LYS A 216 3.85 6.12 23.40
N GLN A 217 3.78 4.82 23.12
CA GLN A 217 4.55 3.82 23.86
C GLN A 217 6.05 3.92 23.60
N ALA A 218 6.44 4.27 22.37
CA ALA A 218 7.83 4.32 21.97
C ALA A 218 8.53 5.64 22.32
N LEU A 219 7.83 6.78 22.28
CA LEU A 219 8.44 8.09 22.48
C LEU A 219 8.29 8.60 23.92
N PRO A 220 9.38 9.09 24.55
CA PRO A 220 9.31 9.90 25.76
C PRO A 220 8.51 11.18 25.56
N SER A 221 7.92 11.73 26.63
CA SER A 221 7.08 12.94 26.57
C SER A 221 7.73 14.15 25.89
N THR A 222 9.06 14.30 26.00
CA THR A 222 9.81 15.37 25.32
C THR A 222 9.84 15.19 23.81
N GLN A 223 9.97 13.96 23.32
CA GLN A 223 9.92 13.65 21.89
C GLN A 223 8.51 13.78 21.35
N ARG A 224 7.47 13.45 22.13
CA ARG A 224 6.07 13.70 21.75
C ARG A 224 5.78 15.19 21.52
N LEU A 225 6.43 16.08 22.29
CA LEU A 225 6.36 17.53 22.04
C LEU A 225 7.00 17.93 20.71
N THR A 226 8.14 17.31 20.36
CA THR A 226 8.77 17.51 19.04
C THR A 226 7.83 17.05 17.93
N VAL A 227 7.22 15.88 18.05
CA VAL A 227 6.24 15.41 17.05
C VAL A 227 5.07 16.38 16.90
N LEU A 228 4.55 16.94 18.00
CA LEU A 228 3.47 17.94 17.93
C LEU A 228 3.90 19.25 17.26
N ASP A 229 5.16 19.66 17.44
CA ASP A 229 5.75 20.81 16.74
C ASP A 229 5.95 20.54 15.24
N ASP A 230 6.38 19.33 14.89
CA ASP A 230 6.51 18.88 13.52
C ASP A 230 5.14 18.85 12.82
N LEU A 231 4.11 18.29 13.48
CA LEU A 231 2.73 18.29 12.97
C LEU A 231 2.20 19.71 12.73
N TYR A 232 2.53 20.65 13.63
CA TYR A 232 2.16 22.05 13.45
C TYR A 232 2.89 22.70 12.26
N THR A 233 4.15 22.32 12.04
CA THR A 233 4.95 22.80 10.91
C THR A 233 4.41 22.26 9.59
N VAL A 234 4.07 20.97 9.53
CA VAL A 234 3.47 20.31 8.36
C VAL A 234 2.11 20.93 8.03
N ALA A 235 1.23 21.11 9.02
CA ALA A 235 -0.08 21.75 8.84
C ALA A 235 -0.01 23.23 8.40
N ARG A 236 1.17 23.85 8.47
CA ARG A 236 1.38 25.23 8.04
C ARG A 236 2.09 25.33 6.69
N ALA A 237 2.53 24.20 6.13
CA ALA A 237 3.33 24.22 4.90
C ALA A 237 2.54 24.74 3.69
N ASP A 238 1.24 24.45 3.63
CA ASP A 238 0.29 24.92 2.62
C ASP A 238 -0.34 26.30 2.95
N GLY A 239 -0.09 26.83 4.15
CA GLY A 239 -0.53 28.17 4.54
C GLY A 239 -1.00 28.26 5.98
N THR A 240 -2.27 28.63 6.18
CA THR A 240 -2.82 28.85 7.52
C THR A 240 -3.52 27.61 8.03
N ILE A 241 -3.07 27.13 9.19
CA ILE A 241 -3.66 25.95 9.85
C ILE A 241 -5.18 26.09 10.00
N THR A 242 -5.89 25.12 9.42
CA THR A 242 -7.34 25.05 9.41
C THR A 242 -7.90 24.72 10.80
N ARG A 243 -9.23 24.69 10.92
CA ARG A 243 -9.88 24.29 12.19
C ARG A 243 -9.74 22.79 12.44
N ASP A 244 -9.74 21.99 11.38
CA ASP A 244 -9.77 20.54 11.47
C ASP A 244 -8.37 20.00 11.80
N GLU A 245 -7.31 20.49 11.15
CA GLU A 245 -5.91 20.24 11.55
C GLU A 245 -5.66 20.62 13.01
N ARG A 246 -6.11 21.82 13.42
CA ARG A 246 -5.94 22.27 14.82
C ARG A 246 -6.66 21.34 15.80
N THR A 247 -7.83 20.83 15.43
CA THR A 247 -8.63 19.92 16.26
C THR A 247 -7.95 18.55 16.35
N LEU A 248 -7.39 18.05 15.25
CA LEU A 248 -6.65 16.80 15.21
C LEU A 248 -5.37 16.89 16.06
N ILE A 249 -4.54 17.91 15.86
CA ILE A 249 -3.31 18.13 16.65
C ILE A 249 -3.63 18.23 18.15
N GLN A 250 -4.71 18.93 18.52
CA GLN A 250 -5.16 18.99 19.92
C GLN A 250 -5.63 17.65 20.46
N SER A 251 -6.27 16.82 19.63
CA SER A 251 -6.73 15.50 20.01
C SER A 251 -5.55 14.56 20.23
N LEU A 252 -4.53 14.61 19.36
CA LEU A 252 -3.26 13.90 19.52
C LEU A 252 -2.52 14.33 20.80
N ALA A 253 -2.45 15.63 21.07
CA ALA A 253 -1.85 16.16 22.30
C ALA A 253 -2.54 15.61 23.56
N ARG A 254 -3.88 15.50 23.55
CA ARG A 254 -4.63 14.89 24.66
C ARG A 254 -4.38 13.39 24.76
N ALA A 255 -4.36 12.66 23.63
CA ALA A 255 -4.09 11.23 23.60
C ALA A 255 -2.71 10.86 24.18
N TRP A 256 -1.74 11.75 23.99
CA TRP A 256 -0.37 11.60 24.48
C TRP A 256 -0.10 12.18 25.88
N ASP A 257 -1.13 12.72 26.55
CA ASP A 257 -1.05 13.39 27.86
C ASP A 257 -0.04 14.54 27.88
N VAL A 258 0.01 15.31 26.78
CA VAL A 258 0.92 16.45 26.61
C VAL A 258 0.13 17.75 26.72
N ASN A 259 0.47 18.57 27.72
CA ASN A 259 -0.13 19.89 27.90
C ASN A 259 0.44 20.89 26.87
N VAL A 260 -0.18 20.98 25.69
CA VAL A 260 0.18 22.00 24.69
C VAL A 260 -0.52 23.31 25.05
N ARG A 261 0.25 24.29 25.55
CA ARG A 261 -0.20 25.69 25.59
C ARG A 261 -0.01 26.30 24.21
N LEU A 262 -1.04 26.23 23.36
CA LEU A 262 -1.09 26.96 22.10
C LEU A 262 -1.25 28.46 22.38
N ASN A 263 -0.17 29.13 22.74
CA ASN A 263 -0.16 30.59 22.86
C ASN A 263 -0.12 31.20 21.45
N GLY A 264 -1.28 31.33 20.82
CA GLY A 264 -1.47 32.34 19.80
C GLY A 264 -1.36 33.71 20.44
N ARG A 265 -0.24 34.41 20.23
CA ARG A 265 -0.20 35.87 20.33
C ARG A 265 -1.11 36.39 19.22
N GLY A 266 -2.35 36.70 19.58
CA GLY A 266 -3.11 37.72 18.88
C GLY A 266 -2.61 39.08 19.38
N ASP A 267 -1.82 39.73 18.54
CA ASP A 267 -1.81 41.19 18.38
C ASP A 267 -2.09 41.48 16.91
#